data_AF-V5GAK5-F1
#
_entry.id   AF-V5GAK5-F1
#
_cell.length_a   1.000
_cell.length_b   1.000
_cell.length_c   1.000
_cell.angle_alpha   90.00
_cell.angle_beta   90.00
_cell.angle_gamma   90.00
#
_symmetry.space_group_name_H-M   'P 1'
#
loop_
_entity.id
_entity.type
_entity.pdbx_description
1 polymer ?
#
loop_
_entity_poly.entity_id
_entity_poly.type
_entity_poly.pdbx_seq_one_letter_code
_entity_poly.pdbx_strand_id
1 'polypeptide(L)'
;LGVIQVLVESPRMCHEHRAAGSKLKELCSNHCYSPQPCVAAQAIQILTEILCYCYQENLETDGADDVIAALETLILLLTFSNERHPLQLKIALKCAVRLCEAKQEYCEVFVELLGTRLDNIDSEYTIVICEALGAIGGLKPETLLPLVDTILNLLIALLDVASPTQLQTHTKTMLCTLIFQTLSGYKWNEYTFNTVLNVVDNNNLWANYCIARAAVRYGHHKIAHHIFEGLTEQVSSEHFHFWLVCLKEMSKAEAQLYSEESETLVTRLDTAII
;
A
#
# COMPACT_ATOMS: atom_id res chain seq x y z
N LEU A 1 23.08 17.59 5.03
CA LEU A 1 22.48 16.34 5.56
C LEU A 1 22.70 15.13 4.64
N GLY A 2 22.82 15.28 3.31
CA GLY A 2 22.96 14.13 2.39
C GLY A 2 24.08 13.13 2.68
N VAL A 3 25.28 13.58 3.09
CA VAL A 3 26.36 12.65 3.51
C VAL A 3 26.01 11.92 4.81
N ILE A 4 25.35 12.60 5.74
CA ILE A 4 24.96 12.02 7.03
C ILE A 4 23.86 10.97 6.84
N GLN A 5 22.95 11.18 5.89
CA GLN A 5 21.91 10.22 5.55
C GLN A 5 22.49 8.84 5.21
N VAL A 6 23.56 8.78 4.41
CA VAL A 6 24.26 7.54 4.07
C VAL A 6 24.98 6.95 5.29
N LEU A 7 25.56 7.80 6.13
CA LEU A 7 26.30 7.35 7.31
C LEU A 7 25.37 6.70 8.36
N VAL A 8 24.13 7.18 8.47
CA VAL A 8 23.15 6.67 9.43
C VAL A 8 22.57 5.31 9.01
N GLU A 9 22.85 4.83 7.79
CA GLU A 9 22.64 3.41 7.43
C GLU A 9 23.54 2.45 8.21
N SER A 10 24.62 2.96 8.82
CA SER A 10 25.52 2.18 9.67
C SER A 10 24.98 2.10 11.12
N PRO A 11 24.79 0.89 11.68
CA PRO A 11 24.36 0.72 13.07
C PRO A 11 25.24 1.44 14.09
N ARG A 12 26.54 1.57 13.78
CA ARG A 12 27.50 2.28 14.65
C ARG A 12 27.17 3.76 14.78
N MET A 13 26.78 4.41 13.68
CA MET A 13 26.42 5.82 13.69
C MET A 13 25.13 6.06 14.46
N CYS A 14 24.13 5.17 14.30
CA CYS A 14 22.91 5.21 15.11
C CYS A 14 23.22 5.04 16.61
N HIS A 15 24.09 4.09 16.95
CA HIS A 15 24.50 3.85 18.34
C HIS A 15 25.19 5.06 18.96
N GLU A 16 26.14 5.68 18.25
CA GLU A 16 26.89 6.85 18.74
C GLU A 16 25.99 8.08 18.96
N HIS A 17 24.91 8.22 18.18
CA HIS A 17 24.03 9.38 18.20
C HIS A 17 22.65 9.13 18.85
N ARG A 18 22.45 8.01 19.55
CA ARG A 18 21.16 7.66 20.18
C ARG A 18 20.76 8.57 21.35
N ALA A 19 21.73 9.14 22.07
CA ALA A 19 21.46 9.92 23.29
C ALA A 19 20.82 11.29 22.97
N ALA A 20 19.95 11.77 23.87
CA ALA A 20 19.26 13.07 23.78
C ALA A 20 20.19 14.24 23.45
N GLY A 21 21.36 14.29 24.11
CA GLY A 21 22.38 15.34 23.95
C GLY A 21 23.27 15.19 22.70
N SER A 22 22.93 14.30 21.78
CA SER A 22 23.67 14.13 20.53
C SER A 22 23.49 15.35 19.64
N LYS A 23 24.60 16.03 19.27
CA LYS A 23 24.58 17.17 18.34
C LYS A 23 23.87 16.87 17.02
N LEU A 24 23.91 15.60 16.58
CA LEU A 24 23.19 15.19 15.37
C LEU A 24 21.68 15.16 15.58
N LYS A 25 21.21 14.61 16.70
CA LYS A 25 19.78 14.63 17.04
C LYS A 25 19.31 16.07 17.20
N GLU A 26 20.03 16.91 17.95
CA GLU A 26 19.71 18.32 18.11
C GLU A 26 19.63 19.06 16.77
N LEU A 27 20.61 18.87 15.89
CA LEU A 27 20.61 19.46 14.55
C LEU A 27 19.38 19.01 13.74
N CYS A 28 19.04 17.71 13.77
CA CYS A 28 17.90 17.21 13.02
C CYS A 28 16.57 17.66 13.63
N SER A 29 16.44 17.70 14.96
CA SER A 29 15.25 18.22 15.65
C SER A 29 15.02 19.71 15.35
N ASN A 30 16.08 20.50 15.20
CA ASN A 30 15.96 21.91 14.79
C ASN A 30 15.53 22.08 13.32
N HIS A 31 15.65 21.03 12.50
CA HIS A 31 15.42 21.09 11.07
C HIS A 31 14.24 20.22 10.59
N CYS A 32 13.64 19.39 11.44
CA CYS A 32 12.50 18.55 11.08
C CYS A 32 11.23 19.35 10.72
N TYR A 33 11.13 20.61 11.18
CA TYR A 33 10.09 21.57 10.80
C TYR A 33 10.59 22.68 9.86
N SER A 34 11.70 22.45 9.14
CA SER A 34 12.22 23.44 8.20
C SER A 34 11.17 23.81 7.13
N PRO A 35 11.07 25.10 6.74
CA PRO A 35 10.19 25.51 5.64
C PRO A 35 10.62 24.92 4.28
N GLN A 36 11.85 24.39 4.19
CA GLN A 36 12.33 23.71 2.99
C GLN A 36 12.06 22.20 3.12
N PRO A 37 11.11 21.62 2.33
CA PRO A 37 10.70 20.23 2.51
C PRO A 37 11.83 19.21 2.35
N CYS A 38 12.83 19.53 1.53
CA CYS A 38 14.02 18.70 1.36
C CYS A 38 14.83 18.57 2.65
N VAL A 39 15.01 19.68 3.38
CA VAL A 39 15.76 19.71 4.64
C VAL A 39 14.99 18.98 5.73
N ALA A 40 13.69 19.25 5.85
CA ALA A 40 12.80 18.57 6.79
C ALA A 40 12.79 17.05 6.57
N ALA A 41 12.60 16.60 5.32
CA ALA A 41 12.60 15.17 4.98
C ALA A 41 13.92 14.48 5.33
N GLN A 42 15.06 15.13 5.06
CA GLN A 42 16.38 14.58 5.41
C GLN A 42 16.60 14.49 6.92
N ALA A 43 16.19 15.51 7.67
CA ALA A 43 16.29 15.52 9.12
C ALA A 43 15.41 14.42 9.76
N ILE A 44 14.15 14.31 9.33
CA ILE A 44 13.21 13.28 9.79
C ILE A 44 13.71 11.89 9.44
N GLN A 45 14.28 11.70 8.23
CA GLN A 45 14.85 10.41 7.85
C GLN A 45 15.97 9.99 8.79
N ILE A 46 16.93 10.87 9.08
CA ILE A 46 18.03 10.57 10.02
C ILE A 46 17.49 10.22 11.41
N LEU A 47 16.53 11.00 11.92
CA LEU A 47 15.93 10.73 13.22
C LEU A 47 15.18 9.38 13.23
N THR A 48 14.47 9.07 12.15
CA THR A 48 13.75 7.80 11.97
C THR A 48 14.72 6.62 11.99
N GLU A 49 15.84 6.69 11.28
CA GLU A 49 16.84 5.62 11.28
C GLU A 49 17.41 5.35 12.69
N ILE A 50 17.76 6.41 13.41
CA ILE A 50 18.27 6.29 14.79
C ILE A 50 17.19 5.68 15.69
N LEU A 51 15.94 6.10 15.53
CA LEU A 51 14.81 5.59 16.30
C LEU A 51 14.54 4.10 16.01
N CYS A 52 14.49 3.72 14.72
CA CYS A 52 14.34 2.33 14.29
C CYS A 52 15.47 1.43 14.81
N TYR A 53 16.71 1.91 14.78
CA TYR A 53 17.85 1.19 15.37
C TYR A 53 17.64 0.94 16.87
N CYS A 54 17.16 1.95 17.62
CA CYS A 54 16.89 1.79 19.05
C CYS A 54 15.79 0.74 19.30
N TYR A 55 14.72 0.72 18.50
CA TYR A 55 13.68 -0.32 18.61
C TYR A 55 14.21 -1.72 18.32
N GLN A 56 14.99 -1.89 17.25
CA GLN A 56 15.56 -3.19 16.87
C GLN A 56 16.49 -3.76 17.94
N GLU A 57 17.27 -2.90 18.60
CA GLU A 57 18.20 -3.29 19.67
C GLU A 57 17.55 -3.29 21.07
N ASN A 58 16.23 -3.08 21.17
CA ASN A 58 15.49 -2.99 22.44
C ASN A 58 16.08 -1.96 23.42
N LEU A 59 16.49 -0.81 22.90
CA LEU A 59 17.04 0.30 23.66
C LEU A 59 15.96 1.32 24.03
N GLU A 60 16.17 2.07 25.11
CA GLU A 60 15.31 3.19 25.47
C GLU A 60 15.32 4.26 24.36
N THR A 61 14.13 4.69 23.97
CA THR A 61 13.92 5.70 22.95
C THR A 61 13.53 7.01 23.58
N ASP A 62 14.28 8.07 23.26
CA ASP A 62 13.97 9.44 23.63
C ASP A 62 13.56 10.25 22.40
N GLY A 63 12.48 11.04 22.54
CA GLY A 63 11.91 11.88 21.48
C GLY A 63 11.14 11.13 20.39
N ALA A 64 10.65 9.91 20.64
CA ALA A 64 9.91 9.13 19.64
C ALA A 64 8.66 9.87 19.13
N ASP A 65 7.87 10.42 20.05
CA ASP A 65 6.64 11.15 19.75
C ASP A 65 6.91 12.41 18.92
N ASP A 66 8.03 13.11 19.18
CA ASP A 66 8.44 14.29 18.40
C ASP A 66 8.78 13.92 16.95
N VAL A 67 9.47 12.79 16.74
CA VAL A 67 9.81 12.29 15.40
C VAL A 67 8.54 11.90 14.64
N ILE A 68 7.60 11.23 15.31
CA ILE A 68 6.32 10.83 14.71
C ILE A 68 5.52 12.08 14.35
N ALA A 69 5.33 13.02 15.29
CA ALA A 69 4.59 14.26 15.04
C ALA A 69 5.21 15.11 13.91
N ALA A 70 6.55 15.20 13.85
CA ALA A 70 7.24 15.87 12.75
C ALA A 70 7.00 15.17 11.41
N LEU A 71 7.02 13.84 11.38
CA LEU A 71 6.74 13.06 10.19
C LEU A 71 5.29 13.19 9.72
N GLU A 72 4.31 13.11 10.62
CA GLU A 72 2.90 13.35 10.31
C GLU A 72 2.69 14.74 9.71
N THR A 73 3.27 15.76 10.36
CA THR A 73 3.22 17.15 9.89
C THR A 73 3.80 17.29 8.48
N LEU A 74 4.96 16.66 8.23
CA LEU A 74 5.58 16.69 6.90
C LEU A 74 4.67 16.02 5.85
N ILE A 75 4.09 14.86 6.13
CA ILE A 75 3.18 14.16 5.22
C ILE A 75 1.96 15.04 4.90
N LEU A 76 1.36 15.68 5.91
CA LEU A 76 0.25 16.61 5.71
C LEU A 76 0.67 17.78 4.82
N LEU A 77 1.76 18.47 5.14
CA LEU A 77 2.24 19.61 4.34
C LEU A 77 2.50 19.22 2.89
N LEU A 78 3.12 18.06 2.65
CA LEU A 78 3.46 17.57 1.32
C LEU A 78 2.25 17.13 0.49
N THR A 79 1.13 16.80 1.13
CA THR A 79 -0.11 16.38 0.47
C THR A 79 -1.15 17.50 0.37
N PHE A 80 -1.02 18.57 1.16
CA PHE A 80 -1.87 19.77 1.06
C PHE A 80 -1.29 20.89 0.21
N SER A 81 0.04 20.96 0.07
CA SER A 81 0.69 22.01 -0.72
C SER A 81 0.34 21.92 -2.20
N ASN A 82 0.15 23.07 -2.84
CA ASN A 82 0.06 23.17 -4.31
C ASN A 82 1.41 22.86 -4.97
N GLU A 83 2.51 23.05 -4.25
CA GLU A 83 3.85 22.72 -4.72
C GLU A 83 4.10 21.21 -4.58
N ARG A 84 4.41 20.57 -5.70
CA ARG A 84 4.62 19.13 -5.75
C ARG A 84 6.05 18.77 -5.35
N HIS A 85 6.20 17.97 -4.30
CA HIS A 85 7.47 17.44 -3.83
C HIS A 85 7.46 15.91 -3.74
N PRO A 86 7.34 15.20 -4.87
CA PRO A 86 7.12 13.74 -4.90
C PRO A 86 8.28 12.95 -4.26
N LEU A 87 9.52 13.44 -4.40
CA LEU A 87 10.70 12.81 -3.80
C LEU A 87 10.65 12.87 -2.27
N GLN A 88 10.32 14.04 -1.72
CA GLN A 88 10.24 14.26 -0.28
C GLN A 88 9.07 13.48 0.32
N LEU A 89 7.94 13.41 -0.38
CA LEU A 89 6.80 12.60 0.07
C LEU A 89 7.18 11.12 0.12
N LYS A 90 7.88 10.61 -0.91
CA LYS A 90 8.35 9.23 -0.93
C LYS A 90 9.34 8.94 0.20
N ILE A 91 10.21 9.90 0.55
CA ILE A 91 11.10 9.76 1.71
C ILE A 91 10.29 9.68 3.01
N ALA A 92 9.34 10.60 3.21
CA ALA A 92 8.49 10.62 4.41
C ALA A 92 7.68 9.32 4.56
N LEU A 93 7.02 8.87 3.49
CA LEU A 93 6.24 7.63 3.51
C LEU A 93 7.10 6.39 3.76
N LYS A 94 8.33 6.34 3.23
CA LYS A 94 9.29 5.28 3.58
C LYS A 94 9.65 5.31 5.06
N CYS A 95 9.83 6.49 5.66
CA CYS A 95 10.09 6.61 7.09
C CYS A 95 8.91 6.05 7.91
N ALA A 96 7.67 6.36 7.52
CA ALA A 96 6.46 5.84 8.18
C ALA A 96 6.40 4.30 8.12
N VAL A 97 6.64 3.72 6.93
CA VAL A 97 6.70 2.26 6.74
C VAL A 97 7.79 1.64 7.63
N ARG A 98 8.99 2.21 7.65
CA ARG A 98 10.10 1.70 8.47
C ARG A 98 9.83 1.77 9.96
N LEU A 99 9.15 2.81 10.44
CA LEU A 99 8.71 2.89 11.83
C LEU A 99 7.69 1.80 12.16
N CYS A 100 6.75 1.52 11.25
CA CYS A 100 5.79 0.42 11.40
C CYS A 100 6.48 -0.95 11.42
N GLU A 101 7.49 -1.15 10.57
CA GLU A 101 8.31 -2.38 10.55
C GLU A 101 9.07 -2.58 11.86
N ALA A 102 9.63 -1.50 12.41
CA ALA A 102 10.36 -1.55 13.68
C ALA A 102 9.43 -1.69 14.89
N LYS A 103 8.22 -1.10 14.83
CA LYS A 103 7.25 -1.10 15.92
C LYS A 103 5.81 -1.02 15.37
N GLN A 104 5.12 -2.17 15.40
CA GLN A 104 3.79 -2.33 14.79
C GLN A 104 2.68 -1.47 15.39
N GLU A 105 2.86 -0.95 16.61
CA GLU A 105 1.92 -0.02 17.26
C GLU A 105 1.64 1.23 16.40
N TYR A 106 2.60 1.63 15.56
CA TYR A 106 2.44 2.81 14.70
C TYR A 106 1.65 2.55 13.43
N CYS A 107 1.28 1.30 13.12
CA CYS A 107 0.52 0.98 11.92
C CYS A 107 -0.82 1.72 11.89
N GLU A 108 -1.54 1.73 13.02
CA GLU A 108 -2.86 2.39 13.12
C GLU A 108 -2.75 3.90 12.96
N VAL A 109 -1.74 4.52 13.60
CA VAL A 109 -1.47 5.97 13.51
C VAL A 109 -1.27 6.40 12.05
N PHE A 110 -0.36 5.72 11.34
CA PHE A 110 -0.08 6.09 9.95
C PHE A 110 -1.21 5.71 9.00
N VAL A 111 -1.95 4.63 9.24
CA VAL A 111 -3.11 4.28 8.42
C VAL A 111 -4.22 5.31 8.54
N GLU A 112 -4.52 5.78 9.76
CA GLU A 112 -5.49 6.84 9.98
C GLU A 112 -5.08 8.12 9.23
N LEU A 113 -3.85 8.59 9.44
CA LEU A 113 -3.30 9.76 8.76
C LEU A 113 -3.40 9.65 7.23
N LEU A 114 -2.88 8.56 6.67
CA LEU A 114 -2.83 8.36 5.22
C LEU A 114 -4.23 8.19 4.62
N GLY A 115 -5.16 7.59 5.37
CA GLY A 115 -6.56 7.51 5.01
C GLY A 115 -7.21 8.88 4.78
N THR A 116 -6.90 9.88 5.61
CA THR A 116 -7.40 11.26 5.44
C THR A 116 -6.86 11.97 4.19
N ARG A 117 -5.79 11.44 3.58
CA ARG A 117 -5.15 11.98 2.38
C ARG A 117 -5.45 11.16 1.11
N LEU A 118 -6.23 10.09 1.24
CA LEU A 118 -6.84 9.40 0.09
C LEU A 118 -8.11 10.16 -0.34
N ASP A 119 -7.95 11.35 -0.93
CA ASP A 119 -9.08 12.23 -1.28
C ASP A 119 -9.06 12.69 -2.75
N ASN A 120 -7.99 12.43 -3.51
CA ASN A 120 -7.80 12.99 -4.83
C ASN A 120 -7.44 11.94 -5.89
N ILE A 121 -8.32 11.75 -6.86
CA ILE A 121 -8.15 10.78 -7.95
C ILE A 121 -7.16 11.22 -9.03
N ASP A 122 -6.84 12.51 -9.09
CA ASP A 122 -5.97 13.14 -10.11
C ASP A 122 -4.54 13.37 -9.60
N SER A 123 -4.27 13.05 -8.34
CA SER A 123 -2.97 13.30 -7.75
C SER A 123 -2.04 12.10 -7.80
N GLU A 124 -0.80 12.35 -8.20
CA GLU A 124 0.29 11.37 -8.13
C GLU A 124 0.60 10.94 -6.69
N TYR A 125 0.33 11.78 -5.69
CA TYR A 125 0.55 11.39 -4.30
C TYR A 125 -0.35 10.22 -3.89
N THR A 126 -1.54 10.09 -4.46
CA THR A 126 -2.51 9.06 -4.09
C THR A 126 -1.96 7.67 -4.36
N ILE A 127 -1.20 7.50 -5.45
CA ILE A 127 -0.51 6.25 -5.76
C ILE A 127 0.56 5.95 -4.70
N VAL A 128 1.40 6.93 -4.36
CA VAL A 128 2.48 6.73 -3.38
C VAL A 128 1.91 6.45 -1.98
N ILE A 129 0.76 7.07 -1.63
CA ILE A 129 0.02 6.77 -0.41
C ILE A 129 -0.53 5.33 -0.47
N CYS A 130 -1.10 4.90 -1.60
CA CYS A 130 -1.56 3.52 -1.76
C CYS A 130 -0.42 2.50 -1.62
N GLU A 131 0.77 2.80 -2.17
CA GLU A 131 1.97 1.98 -1.98
C GLU A 131 2.35 1.87 -0.50
N ALA A 132 2.34 2.99 0.23
CA ALA A 132 2.66 3.04 1.65
C ALA A 132 1.64 2.28 2.50
N LEU A 133 0.34 2.48 2.25
CA LEU A 133 -0.74 1.74 2.89
C LEU A 133 -0.63 0.24 2.62
N GLY A 134 -0.31 -0.16 1.39
CA GLY A 134 -0.12 -1.56 1.04
C GLY A 134 1.08 -2.19 1.76
N ALA A 135 2.16 -1.43 1.93
CA ALA A 135 3.30 -1.87 2.73
C ALA A 135 2.92 -2.04 4.21
N ILE A 136 2.27 -1.03 4.82
CA ILE A 136 1.85 -1.07 6.23
C ILE A 136 0.83 -2.18 6.49
N GLY A 137 -0.17 -2.32 5.62
CA GLY A 137 -1.18 -3.38 5.69
C GLY A 137 -0.61 -4.80 5.53
N GLY A 138 0.61 -4.92 5.00
CA GLY A 138 1.33 -6.19 4.93
C GLY A 138 2.01 -6.60 6.24
N LEU A 139 2.20 -5.65 7.18
CA LEU A 139 2.90 -5.88 8.44
C LEU A 139 1.96 -6.38 9.54
N LYS A 140 0.76 -5.80 9.61
CA LYS A 140 -0.26 -6.14 10.62
C LYS A 140 -1.60 -6.36 9.90
N PRO A 141 -2.16 -7.58 9.93
CA PRO A 141 -3.48 -7.87 9.39
C PRO A 141 -4.53 -6.90 9.94
N GLU A 142 -5.62 -6.69 9.20
CA GLU A 142 -6.79 -5.92 9.62
C GLU A 142 -6.57 -4.41 9.82
N THR A 143 -5.33 -3.92 9.83
CA THR A 143 -5.02 -2.49 10.01
C THR A 143 -5.72 -1.61 8.98
N LEU A 144 -5.91 -2.10 7.74
CA LEU A 144 -6.56 -1.35 6.66
C LEU A 144 -8.09 -1.42 6.66
N LEU A 145 -8.72 -2.26 7.50
CA LEU A 145 -10.18 -2.41 7.53
C LEU A 145 -10.95 -1.08 7.68
N PRO A 146 -10.53 -0.13 8.53
CA PRO A 146 -11.22 1.15 8.66
C PRO A 146 -11.24 1.98 7.37
N LEU A 147 -10.36 1.69 6.40
CA LEU A 147 -10.27 2.44 5.15
C LEU A 147 -11.08 1.84 4.00
N VAL A 148 -11.76 0.70 4.18
CA VAL A 148 -12.49 0.02 3.10
C VAL A 148 -13.49 0.96 2.43
N ASP A 149 -14.31 1.67 3.19
CA ASP A 149 -15.32 2.58 2.64
C ASP A 149 -14.67 3.76 1.91
N THR A 150 -13.59 4.33 2.46
CA THR A 150 -12.82 5.39 1.79
C THR A 150 -12.28 4.91 0.44
N ILE A 151 -11.68 3.72 0.38
CA ILE A 151 -11.15 3.13 -0.85
C ILE A 151 -12.26 2.88 -1.87
N LEU A 152 -13.40 2.33 -1.43
CA LEU A 152 -14.56 2.08 -2.30
C LEU A 152 -15.15 3.39 -2.87
N ASN A 153 -15.26 4.44 -2.05
CA ASN A 153 -15.74 5.74 -2.51
C ASN A 153 -14.82 6.35 -3.58
N LEU A 154 -13.49 6.20 -3.45
CA LEU A 154 -12.55 6.64 -4.48
C LEU A 154 -12.68 5.82 -5.77
N LEU A 155 -12.88 4.50 -5.66
CA LEU A 155 -13.14 3.66 -6.82
C LEU A 155 -14.41 4.09 -7.56
N ILE A 156 -15.48 4.43 -6.83
CA ILE A 156 -16.73 4.93 -7.42
C ILE A 156 -16.50 6.27 -8.14
N ALA A 157 -15.82 7.22 -7.50
CA ALA A 157 -15.48 8.48 -8.15
C ALA A 157 -14.67 8.28 -9.44
N LEU A 158 -13.78 7.27 -9.47
CA LEU A 158 -13.01 6.88 -10.66
C LEU A 158 -13.84 6.17 -11.75
N LEU A 159 -14.98 5.57 -11.40
CA LEU A 159 -15.91 4.97 -12.35
C LEU A 159 -16.71 6.04 -13.11
N ASP A 160 -17.01 7.16 -12.46
CA ASP A 160 -17.74 8.28 -13.07
C ASP A 160 -16.90 9.06 -14.10
N VAL A 161 -15.60 8.78 -14.20
CA VAL A 161 -14.70 9.40 -15.17
C VAL A 161 -14.85 8.73 -16.54
N ALA A 162 -15.47 9.44 -17.49
CA ALA A 162 -15.75 8.93 -18.84
C ALA A 162 -14.50 8.51 -19.65
N SER A 163 -13.39 9.23 -19.49
CA SER A 163 -12.13 8.97 -20.20
C SER A 163 -10.96 8.99 -19.22
N PRO A 164 -10.70 7.88 -18.50
CA PRO A 164 -9.69 7.85 -17.46
C PRO A 164 -8.28 8.01 -18.04
N THR A 165 -7.47 8.83 -17.37
CA THR A 165 -6.04 8.97 -17.67
C THR A 165 -5.27 7.70 -17.30
N GLN A 166 -4.03 7.57 -17.78
CA GLN A 166 -3.14 6.48 -17.36
C GLN A 166 -2.92 6.49 -15.83
N LEU A 167 -2.84 7.69 -15.24
CA LEU A 167 -2.72 7.87 -13.79
C LEU A 167 -3.93 7.30 -13.06
N GLN A 168 -5.14 7.72 -13.44
CA GLN A 168 -6.40 7.25 -12.84
C GLN A 168 -6.58 5.73 -13.02
N THR A 169 -6.19 5.19 -14.16
CA THR A 169 -6.20 3.74 -14.41
C THR A 169 -5.24 2.99 -13.48
N HIS A 170 -4.05 3.54 -13.24
CA HIS A 170 -3.11 2.99 -12.27
C HIS A 170 -3.66 3.09 -10.84
N THR A 171 -4.28 4.22 -10.47
CA THR A 171 -4.94 4.41 -9.19
C THR A 171 -6.05 3.38 -8.95
N LYS A 172 -6.90 3.10 -9.95
CA LYS A 172 -7.90 2.00 -9.89
C LYS A 172 -7.25 0.66 -9.50
N THR A 173 -6.14 0.33 -10.16
CA THR A 173 -5.40 -0.92 -9.91
C THR A 173 -4.85 -0.97 -8.48
N MET A 174 -4.28 0.13 -7.99
CA MET A 174 -3.73 0.21 -6.64
C MET A 174 -4.83 0.09 -5.57
N LEU A 175 -5.96 0.77 -5.75
CA LEU A 175 -7.10 0.71 -4.83
C LEU A 175 -7.72 -0.69 -4.80
N CYS A 176 -7.90 -1.36 -5.94
CA CYS A 176 -8.33 -2.76 -5.97
C CYS A 176 -7.34 -3.67 -5.23
N THR A 177 -6.03 -3.43 -5.39
CA THR A 177 -4.99 -4.19 -4.68
C THR A 177 -5.12 -4.04 -3.16
N LEU A 178 -5.41 -2.83 -2.66
CA LEU A 178 -5.66 -2.58 -1.25
C LEU A 178 -6.93 -3.28 -0.75
N ILE A 179 -8.02 -3.26 -1.52
CA ILE A 179 -9.24 -4.03 -1.17
C ILE A 179 -8.93 -5.51 -1.05
N PHE A 180 -8.22 -6.09 -2.03
CA PHE A 180 -7.85 -7.50 -1.99
C PHE A 180 -6.99 -7.84 -0.78
N GLN A 181 -6.00 -7.00 -0.47
CA GLN A 181 -5.15 -7.19 0.71
C GLN A 181 -5.97 -7.12 2.00
N THR A 182 -6.82 -6.11 2.12
CA THR A 182 -7.61 -5.82 3.33
C THR A 182 -8.64 -6.91 3.60
N LEU A 183 -9.28 -7.42 2.54
CA LEU A 183 -10.31 -8.45 2.64
C LEU A 183 -9.76 -9.88 2.48
N SER A 184 -8.44 -10.07 2.53
CA SER A 184 -7.84 -11.41 2.48
C SER A 184 -8.39 -12.29 3.61
N GLY A 185 -9.05 -13.40 3.27
CA GLY A 185 -9.72 -14.29 4.22
C GLY A 185 -11.11 -13.84 4.69
N TYR A 186 -11.61 -12.69 4.22
CA TYR A 186 -12.94 -12.18 4.55
C TYR A 186 -13.97 -12.49 3.46
N LYS A 187 -15.23 -12.68 3.89
CA LYS A 187 -16.36 -12.75 2.95
C LYS A 187 -16.70 -11.35 2.45
N TRP A 188 -16.88 -11.24 1.15
CA TRP A 188 -17.24 -9.98 0.51
C TRP A 188 -18.73 -9.71 0.68
N ASN A 189 -19.07 -8.46 0.96
CA ASN A 189 -20.45 -8.01 0.79
C ASN A 189 -20.72 -7.74 -0.70
N GLU A 190 -22.00 -7.72 -1.08
CA GLU A 190 -22.43 -7.53 -2.47
C GLU A 190 -21.98 -6.18 -3.04
N TYR A 191 -21.98 -5.14 -2.21
CA TYR A 191 -21.55 -3.79 -2.60
C TYR A 191 -20.08 -3.73 -3.04
N THR A 192 -19.17 -4.25 -2.21
CA THR A 192 -17.72 -4.30 -2.51
C THR A 192 -17.47 -5.15 -3.77
N PHE A 193 -18.16 -6.28 -3.89
CA PHE A 193 -18.04 -7.16 -5.05
C PHE A 193 -18.45 -6.46 -6.34
N ASN A 194 -19.63 -5.83 -6.35
CA ASN A 194 -20.15 -5.13 -7.52
C ASN A 194 -19.28 -3.92 -7.90
N THR A 195 -18.78 -3.15 -6.92
CA THR A 195 -17.86 -2.03 -7.19
C THR A 195 -16.59 -2.49 -7.89
N VAL A 196 -15.96 -3.58 -7.42
CA VAL A 196 -14.75 -4.10 -8.06
C VAL A 196 -15.03 -4.66 -9.45
N LEU A 197 -16.17 -5.33 -9.67
CA LEU A 197 -16.55 -5.79 -11.02
C LEU A 197 -16.77 -4.63 -11.98
N ASN A 198 -17.48 -3.59 -11.56
CA ASN A 198 -17.69 -2.39 -12.39
C ASN A 198 -16.36 -1.73 -12.78
N VAL A 199 -15.35 -1.76 -11.89
CA VAL A 199 -14.00 -1.28 -12.18
C VAL A 199 -13.35 -2.10 -13.28
N VAL A 200 -13.47 -3.42 -13.25
CA VAL A 200 -12.93 -4.30 -14.31
C VAL A 200 -13.61 -4.02 -15.64
N ASP A 201 -14.93 -3.88 -15.65
CA ASP A 201 -15.71 -3.68 -16.89
C ASP A 201 -15.39 -2.34 -17.58
N ASN A 202 -15.03 -1.30 -16.80
CA ASN A 202 -14.76 0.06 -17.30
C ASN A 202 -13.25 0.40 -17.28
N ASN A 203 -12.40 -0.57 -17.60
CA ASN A 203 -10.95 -0.41 -17.53
C ASN A 203 -10.24 -1.12 -18.69
N ASN A 204 -8.95 -0.82 -18.88
CA ASN A 204 -8.19 -1.43 -19.95
C ASN A 204 -7.70 -2.83 -19.60
N LEU A 205 -7.42 -3.63 -20.63
CA LEU A 205 -7.06 -5.06 -20.49
C LEU A 205 -5.80 -5.28 -19.66
N TRP A 206 -4.80 -4.39 -19.76
CA TRP A 206 -3.57 -4.49 -18.98
C TRP A 206 -3.81 -4.25 -17.49
N ALA A 207 -4.63 -3.25 -17.16
CA ALA A 207 -5.00 -2.96 -15.79
C ALA A 207 -5.86 -4.09 -15.21
N ASN A 208 -6.79 -4.65 -15.99
CA ASN A 208 -7.56 -5.84 -15.60
C ASN A 208 -6.65 -7.04 -15.31
N TYR A 209 -5.63 -7.28 -16.14
CA TYR A 209 -4.63 -8.31 -15.87
C TYR A 209 -3.87 -8.06 -14.55
N CYS A 210 -3.49 -6.80 -14.28
CA CYS A 210 -2.85 -6.43 -13.00
C CYS A 210 -3.78 -6.65 -11.80
N ILE A 211 -5.05 -6.26 -11.91
CA ILE A 211 -6.09 -6.46 -10.88
C ILE A 211 -6.29 -7.97 -10.62
N ALA A 212 -6.41 -8.78 -11.68
CA ALA A 212 -6.56 -10.23 -11.55
C ALA A 212 -5.36 -10.88 -10.85
N ARG A 213 -4.13 -10.46 -11.19
CA ARG A 213 -2.92 -10.92 -10.48
C ARG A 213 -2.91 -10.54 -9.00
N ALA A 214 -3.35 -9.33 -8.66
CA ALA A 214 -3.48 -8.90 -7.27
C ALA A 214 -4.55 -9.72 -6.53
N ALA A 215 -5.69 -10.00 -7.18
CA ALA A 215 -6.74 -10.87 -6.63
C ALA A 215 -6.20 -12.27 -6.30
N VAL A 216 -5.48 -12.92 -7.23
CA VAL A 216 -4.84 -14.23 -6.97
C VAL A 216 -3.86 -14.15 -5.81
N ARG A 217 -3.02 -13.11 -5.74
CA ARG A 217 -2.02 -12.94 -4.67
C ARG A 217 -2.64 -12.93 -3.27
N TYR A 218 -3.86 -12.42 -3.13
CA TYR A 218 -4.57 -12.33 -1.86
C TYR A 218 -5.74 -13.32 -1.73
N GLY A 219 -5.75 -14.38 -2.55
CA GLY A 219 -6.70 -15.49 -2.40
C GLY A 219 -8.10 -15.26 -2.98
N HIS A 220 -8.32 -14.17 -3.74
CA HIS A 220 -9.62 -13.83 -4.33
C HIS A 220 -9.83 -14.52 -5.69
N HIS A 221 -9.72 -15.85 -5.71
CA HIS A 221 -9.67 -16.66 -6.93
C HIS A 221 -10.94 -16.59 -7.78
N LYS A 222 -12.12 -16.43 -7.16
CA LYS A 222 -13.39 -16.26 -7.88
C LYS A 222 -13.40 -15.00 -8.75
N ILE A 223 -12.90 -13.88 -8.21
CA ILE A 223 -12.78 -12.62 -8.94
C ILE A 223 -11.72 -12.75 -10.04
N ALA A 224 -10.56 -13.32 -9.71
CA ALA A 224 -9.49 -13.53 -10.67
C ALA A 224 -9.93 -14.38 -11.87
N HIS A 225 -10.66 -15.48 -11.62
CA HIS A 225 -11.21 -16.34 -12.66
C HIS A 225 -12.10 -15.55 -13.63
N HIS A 226 -13.04 -14.76 -13.11
CA HIS A 226 -13.93 -13.93 -13.91
C HIS A 226 -13.16 -12.95 -14.81
N ILE A 227 -12.13 -12.29 -14.26
CA ILE A 227 -11.32 -11.34 -15.03
C ILE A 227 -10.51 -12.08 -16.12
N PHE A 228 -9.86 -13.20 -15.79
CA PHE A 228 -9.06 -13.95 -16.76
C PHE A 228 -9.91 -14.56 -17.88
N GLU A 229 -11.12 -15.01 -17.58
CA GLU A 229 -12.09 -15.46 -18.57
C GLU A 229 -12.36 -14.36 -19.61
N GLY A 230 -12.65 -13.13 -19.16
CA GLY A 230 -12.87 -11.99 -20.05
C GLY A 230 -11.65 -11.57 -20.87
N LEU A 231 -10.43 -11.81 -20.37
CA LEU A 231 -9.18 -11.46 -21.05
C LEU A 231 -8.74 -12.49 -22.10
N THR A 232 -9.10 -13.76 -21.92
CA THR A 232 -8.57 -14.89 -22.70
C THR A 232 -8.85 -14.76 -24.20
N GLU A 233 -10.01 -14.22 -24.57
CA GLU A 233 -10.44 -14.03 -25.96
C GLU A 233 -9.98 -12.69 -26.57
N GLN A 234 -9.28 -11.85 -25.81
CA GLN A 234 -8.93 -10.48 -26.22
C GLN A 234 -7.44 -10.29 -26.51
N VAL A 235 -6.65 -11.37 -26.51
CA VAL A 235 -5.20 -11.32 -26.73
C VAL A 235 -4.82 -11.75 -28.15
N SER A 236 -3.87 -11.04 -28.76
CA SER A 236 -3.45 -11.29 -30.15
C SER A 236 -2.32 -12.32 -30.31
N SER A 237 -1.80 -12.87 -29.21
CA SER A 237 -0.66 -13.80 -29.21
C SER A 237 -1.08 -15.14 -28.60
N GLU A 238 -0.77 -16.24 -29.29
CA GLU A 238 -1.04 -17.60 -28.79
C GLU A 238 -0.35 -17.86 -27.44
N HIS A 239 0.87 -17.36 -27.26
CA HIS A 239 1.58 -17.50 -25.98
C HIS A 239 0.83 -16.82 -24.82
N PHE A 240 0.27 -15.63 -25.05
CA PHE A 240 -0.53 -14.94 -24.03
C PHE A 240 -1.90 -15.59 -23.84
N HIS A 241 -2.50 -16.12 -24.91
CA HIS A 241 -3.74 -16.87 -24.81
C HIS A 241 -3.56 -18.10 -23.90
N PHE A 242 -2.60 -18.97 -24.18
CA PHE A 242 -2.35 -20.15 -23.35
C PHE A 242 -1.96 -19.78 -21.91
N TRP A 243 -1.19 -18.70 -21.72
CA TRP A 243 -0.88 -18.19 -20.38
C TRP A 243 -2.15 -17.80 -19.61
N LEU A 244 -3.06 -17.04 -20.24
CA LEU A 244 -4.31 -16.62 -19.62
C LEU A 244 -5.27 -17.80 -19.39
N VAL A 245 -5.34 -18.76 -20.31
CA VAL A 245 -6.11 -20.01 -20.12
C VAL A 245 -5.61 -20.73 -18.87
N CYS A 246 -4.30 -20.91 -18.72
CA CYS A 246 -3.73 -21.55 -17.53
C CYS A 246 -4.11 -20.80 -16.25
N LEU A 247 -3.97 -19.47 -16.22
CA LEU A 247 -4.34 -18.67 -15.04
C LEU A 247 -5.83 -18.73 -14.73
N LYS A 248 -6.69 -18.75 -15.77
CA LYS A 248 -8.15 -18.88 -15.65
C LYS A 248 -8.54 -20.22 -15.04
N GLU A 249 -7.99 -21.33 -15.53
CA GLU A 249 -8.29 -22.68 -15.02
C GLU A 249 -7.73 -22.88 -13.60
N MET A 250 -6.50 -22.41 -13.32
CA MET A 250 -5.96 -22.44 -11.95
C MET A 250 -6.84 -21.66 -10.97
N SER A 251 -7.30 -20.46 -11.36
CA SER A 251 -8.17 -19.64 -10.51
C SER A 251 -9.55 -20.28 -10.31
N LYS A 252 -10.07 -21.00 -11.31
CA LYS A 252 -11.32 -21.75 -11.21
C LYS A 252 -11.20 -22.89 -10.20
N ALA A 253 -10.14 -23.69 -10.32
CA ALA A 253 -9.86 -24.80 -9.41
C ALA A 253 -9.73 -24.31 -7.95
N GLU A 254 -8.91 -23.27 -7.72
CA GLU A 254 -8.76 -22.67 -6.39
C GLU A 254 -10.08 -22.09 -5.84
N ALA A 255 -10.90 -21.45 -6.68
CA ALA A 255 -12.20 -20.94 -6.25
C ALA A 255 -13.17 -22.06 -5.82
N GLN A 256 -13.16 -23.19 -6.51
CA GLN A 256 -13.95 -24.37 -6.14
C GLN A 256 -13.43 -24.99 -4.85
N LEU A 257 -12.10 -25.08 -4.71
CA LEU A 257 -11.46 -25.54 -3.49
C LEU A 257 -11.80 -24.67 -2.30
N TYR A 258 -12.03 -23.36 -2.45
CA TYR A 258 -12.44 -22.49 -1.34
C TYR A 258 -13.95 -22.46 -1.07
N SER A 259 -14.78 -23.08 -1.92
CA SER A 259 -16.23 -23.09 -1.70
C SER A 259 -16.58 -23.85 -0.40
N GLU A 260 -17.27 -23.16 0.52
CA GLU A 260 -17.75 -23.71 1.80
C GLU A 260 -19.09 -24.46 1.65
N GLU A 261 -19.54 -24.70 0.41
CA GLU A 261 -20.67 -25.60 0.20
C GLU A 261 -20.32 -26.98 0.78
N SER A 262 -21.32 -27.66 1.35
CA SER A 262 -21.21 -28.69 2.41
C SER A 262 -20.56 -30.03 2.00
N GLU A 263 -19.61 -29.96 1.08
CA GLU A 263 -18.88 -31.04 0.50
C GLU A 263 -17.57 -31.26 1.25
N THR A 264 -17.21 -32.53 1.39
CA THR A 264 -15.93 -32.93 1.99
C THR A 264 -14.76 -32.34 1.19
N LEU A 265 -13.60 -32.15 1.82
CA LEU A 265 -12.40 -31.69 1.11
C LEU A 265 -12.03 -32.60 -0.08
N VAL A 266 -12.29 -33.91 0.03
CA VAL A 266 -12.04 -34.88 -1.04
C VAL A 266 -12.92 -34.62 -2.26
N THR A 267 -14.22 -34.38 -2.07
CA THR A 267 -15.14 -34.07 -3.18
C THR A 267 -14.83 -32.72 -3.83
N ARG A 268 -14.37 -31.73 -3.05
CA ARG A 268 -13.84 -30.46 -3.57
C ARG A 268 -12.57 -30.65 -4.42
N LEU A 269 -11.65 -31.50 -3.98
CA LEU A 269 -10.44 -31.84 -4.72
C LEU A 269 -10.74 -32.57 -6.03
N ASP A 270 -11.64 -33.56 -5.99
CA ASP A 270 -12.04 -34.31 -7.19
C ASP A 270 -12.70 -33.41 -8.24
N THR A 271 -13.46 -32.41 -7.81
CA THR A 271 -14.13 -31.44 -8.72
C THR A 271 -13.14 -30.42 -9.31
N ALA A 272 -12.10 -30.05 -8.56
CA ALA A 272 -11.13 -29.03 -8.97
C ALA A 272 -10.07 -29.52 -9.98
N ILE A 273 -9.93 -30.84 -10.16
CA ILE A 273 -8.89 -31.47 -11.02
C ILE A 273 -9.41 -31.77 -12.45
N ILE A 274 -10.70 -31.55 -12.73
CA ILE A 274 -11.36 -31.84 -14.02
C ILE A 274 -11.46 -30.59 -14.88
#